data_AF-A0A7J0A820-F1
#
_entry.id   AF-A0A7J0A820-F1
#
_cell.length_a   1.000
_cell.length_b   1.000
_cell.length_c   1.000
_cell.angle_alpha   90.00
_cell.angle_beta   90.00
_cell.angle_gamma   90.00
#
_symmetry.space_group_name_H-M   'P 1'
#
loop_
_entity.id
_entity.type
_entity.pdbx_description
1 polymer ?
#
loop_
_entity_poly.entity_id
_entity_poly.type
_entity_poly.pdbx_seq_one_letter_code
_entity_poly.pdbx_strand_id
1 'polypeptide(L)'
;MLGTPGSGKSYAVVNNFIKQQIEKGFSQYIYDFKYPDLSTIAYNHLLNHPDGYKVKPKFYVINFDDPRRSHRCNPIHPDFMEDITDAYESAYTIMLNLNKTWVQKQGDFFVESPIILFASIIWYLKIYQNGKFCTFPHAIEFLNRRYEDIFPILTSYPELENYLSPFMDAWLGGAAEQLMGQIASAKIPLSRMISPQLYWVMSDSEFTLDINNPEEPKILCVGNNPDRQNIYGAALGLYNSRIVKLINKKGMLKSSVIIDELPTIYFKGLDNLIATARSNKVAVCLGFQDFSQLVRDYGDKEAKVVMNTVGNIFSGQVVGETAKTLSERFGKVLQKRQSISINRQDVSTSINTQMDALIPPSKISGLTQGMFVGSVSDNFNERIEQKIFHCEIVVDAEKVKREESAYKKIPVITNFTDEDGNDRMKETVQANYRRIKEEVKQIVQEELERIKNDPVLCKLLPDNETV
;
A
#
# COMPACT_ATOMS: atom_id res chain seq x y z
N MET A 1 14.62 6.58 -2.11
CA MET A 1 14.94 7.82 -1.37
C MET A 1 15.23 7.44 0.06
N LEU A 2 16.41 7.80 0.57
CA LEU A 2 16.89 7.53 1.92
C LEU A 2 17.14 8.83 2.68
N GLY A 3 16.99 8.83 4.01
CA GLY A 3 17.30 10.00 4.83
C GLY A 3 16.45 10.12 6.08
N THR A 4 17.04 10.62 7.16
CA THR A 4 16.33 10.95 8.40
C THR A 4 15.21 11.97 8.17
N PRO A 5 14.23 12.08 9.09
CA PRO A 5 13.25 13.17 9.07
C PRO A 5 13.96 14.53 8.99
N GLY A 6 13.46 15.43 8.14
CA GLY A 6 14.06 16.76 7.93
C GLY A 6 15.21 16.82 6.94
N SER A 7 15.71 15.70 6.41
CA SER A 7 16.77 15.69 5.38
C SER A 7 16.38 16.33 4.03
N GLY A 8 15.09 16.65 3.83
CA GLY A 8 14.59 17.31 2.62
C GLY A 8 14.13 16.36 1.51
N LYS A 9 14.01 15.04 1.75
CA LYS A 9 13.64 14.03 0.73
C LYS A 9 12.43 14.42 -0.12
N SER A 10 11.32 14.76 0.53
CA SER A 10 10.05 14.98 -0.15
C SER A 10 10.09 16.26 -0.97
N TYR A 11 10.53 17.36 -0.35
CA TYR A 11 10.67 18.67 -0.99
C TYR A 11 11.67 18.68 -2.15
N ALA A 12 12.85 18.08 -1.97
CA ALA A 12 13.91 18.10 -2.97
C ALA A 12 13.64 17.15 -4.14
N VAL A 13 13.06 15.96 -3.88
CA VAL A 13 12.99 14.90 -4.89
C VAL A 13 11.58 14.39 -5.13
N VAL A 14 10.82 13.98 -4.11
CA VAL A 14 9.49 13.36 -4.33
C VAL A 14 8.52 14.32 -5.03
N ASN A 15 8.48 15.58 -4.59
CA ASN A 15 7.62 16.61 -5.19
C ASN A 15 7.97 16.84 -6.66
N ASN A 16 9.27 16.98 -6.95
CA ASN A 16 9.76 17.18 -8.32
C ASN A 16 9.54 15.93 -9.19
N PHE A 17 9.63 14.74 -8.59
CA PHE A 17 9.35 13.49 -9.26
C PHE A 17 7.88 13.43 -9.67
N ILE A 18 6.93 13.73 -8.77
CA ILE A 18 5.50 13.81 -9.08
C ILE A 18 5.27 14.75 -10.27
N LYS A 19 5.79 15.98 -10.20
CA LYS A 19 5.62 17.02 -11.23
C LYS A 19 6.13 16.54 -12.60
N GLN A 20 7.38 16.11 -12.67
CA GLN A 20 7.98 15.64 -13.93
C GLN A 20 7.27 14.42 -14.52
N GLN A 21 6.76 13.51 -13.69
CA GLN A 21 6.02 12.34 -14.16
C GLN A 21 4.68 12.77 -14.77
N ILE A 22 4.00 13.78 -14.19
CA ILE A 22 2.77 14.35 -14.77
C ILE A 22 3.07 14.99 -16.13
N GLU A 23 4.09 15.84 -16.22
CA GLU A 23 4.50 16.48 -17.48
C GLU A 23 4.83 15.44 -18.58
N LYS A 24 5.38 14.28 -18.19
CA LYS A 24 5.74 13.18 -19.10
C LYS A 24 4.58 12.23 -19.43
N GLY A 25 3.37 12.52 -18.96
CA GLY A 25 2.16 11.77 -19.27
C GLY A 25 2.01 10.45 -18.51
N PHE A 26 2.55 10.33 -17.30
CA PHE A 26 2.40 9.12 -16.47
C PHE A 26 1.11 9.16 -15.66
N SER A 27 0.37 8.05 -15.61
CA SER A 27 -0.61 7.86 -14.54
C SER A 27 0.10 7.64 -13.21
N GLN A 28 -0.58 7.88 -12.09
CA GLN A 28 0.10 7.86 -10.79
C GLN A 28 -0.75 7.22 -9.70
N TYR A 29 -0.10 6.38 -8.91
CA TYR A 29 -0.52 6.00 -7.57
C TYR A 29 0.36 6.73 -6.57
N ILE A 30 -0.25 7.55 -5.72
CA ILE A 30 0.46 8.37 -4.74
C ILE A 30 -0.05 7.99 -3.36
N TYR A 31 0.80 7.34 -2.56
CA TYR A 31 0.55 7.13 -1.15
C TYR A 31 1.07 8.33 -0.35
N ASP A 32 0.13 9.12 0.15
CA ASP A 32 0.35 10.37 0.85
C ASP A 32 0.20 10.15 2.36
N PHE A 33 1.33 9.85 3.02
CA PHE A 33 1.35 9.56 4.45
C PHE A 33 0.98 10.78 5.32
N LYS A 34 1.19 11.99 4.80
CA LYS A 34 0.85 13.26 5.46
C LYS A 34 -0.19 14.01 4.63
N TYR A 35 -1.28 13.30 4.31
CA TYR A 35 -2.32 13.84 3.47
C TYR A 35 -2.82 15.21 3.99
N PRO A 36 -2.98 16.24 3.13
CA PRO A 36 -2.93 16.21 1.66
C PRO A 36 -1.63 16.78 1.04
N ASP A 37 -0.46 16.63 1.65
CA ASP A 37 0.78 17.26 1.19
C ASP A 37 1.12 16.92 -0.28
N LEU A 38 1.32 15.63 -0.60
CA LEU A 38 1.65 15.20 -1.96
C LEU A 38 0.46 15.30 -2.90
N SER A 39 -0.74 15.05 -2.38
CA SER A 39 -1.99 15.05 -3.13
C SER A 39 -2.31 16.44 -3.68
N THR A 40 -2.05 17.49 -2.89
CA THR A 40 -2.25 18.89 -3.31
C THR A 40 -1.31 19.26 -4.46
N ILE A 41 -0.06 18.81 -4.41
CA ILE A 41 0.92 19.04 -5.47
C ILE A 41 0.49 18.33 -6.75
N ALA A 42 0.14 17.05 -6.67
CA ALA A 42 -0.29 16.27 -7.82
C ALA A 42 -1.54 16.86 -8.48
N TYR A 43 -2.54 17.24 -7.68
CA TYR A 43 -3.77 17.86 -8.17
C TYR A 43 -3.49 19.16 -8.93
N ASN A 44 -2.80 20.11 -8.30
CA ASN A 44 -2.55 21.41 -8.88
C ASN A 44 -1.63 21.33 -10.10
N HIS A 45 -0.64 20.44 -10.07
CA HIS A 45 0.26 20.30 -11.18
C HIS A 45 -0.43 19.65 -12.40
N LEU A 46 -1.31 18.66 -12.19
CA LEU A 46 -2.17 18.09 -13.24
C LEU A 46 -3.10 19.13 -13.88
N LEU A 47 -3.65 20.05 -13.07
CA LEU A 47 -4.51 21.12 -13.60
C LEU A 47 -3.78 22.00 -14.62
N ASN A 48 -2.49 22.25 -14.39
CA ASN A 48 -1.67 23.16 -15.19
C ASN A 48 -0.88 22.46 -16.31
N HIS A 49 -0.67 21.15 -16.24
CA HIS A 49 0.14 20.39 -17.21
C HIS A 49 -0.58 19.16 -17.78
N PRO A 50 -1.76 19.33 -18.43
CA PRO A 50 -2.47 18.22 -19.07
C PRO A 50 -1.84 17.76 -20.40
N ASP A 51 -0.95 18.57 -20.99
CA ASP A 51 -0.50 18.41 -22.38
C ASP A 51 0.33 17.14 -22.64
N GLY A 52 0.91 16.55 -21.59
CA GLY A 52 1.66 15.29 -21.67
C GLY A 52 0.78 14.06 -21.96
N TYR A 53 -0.56 14.20 -21.94
CA TYR A 53 -1.49 13.08 -22.03
C TYR A 53 -2.35 13.12 -23.29
N LYS A 54 -2.48 11.97 -23.95
CA LYS A 54 -3.47 11.77 -25.03
C LYS A 54 -4.90 11.86 -24.51
N VAL A 55 -5.16 11.24 -23.36
CA VAL A 55 -6.43 11.33 -22.62
C VAL A 55 -6.11 11.91 -21.25
N LYS A 56 -6.72 13.05 -20.92
CA LYS A 56 -6.45 13.72 -19.65
C LYS A 56 -6.83 12.81 -18.47
N PRO A 57 -5.92 12.56 -17.51
CA PRO A 57 -6.24 11.76 -16.34
C PRO A 57 -7.32 12.40 -15.48
N LYS A 58 -8.20 11.56 -14.94
CA LYS A 58 -9.07 11.97 -13.83
C LYS A 58 -8.31 11.86 -12.52
N PHE A 59 -8.59 12.78 -11.60
CA PHE A 59 -7.97 12.81 -10.28
C PHE A 59 -8.90 12.18 -9.25
N TYR A 60 -8.43 11.11 -8.60
CA TYR A 60 -9.16 10.36 -7.60
C TYR A 60 -8.45 10.42 -6.25
N VAL A 61 -9.25 10.33 -5.19
CA VAL A 61 -8.77 10.37 -3.80
C VAL A 61 -9.46 9.29 -3.00
N ILE A 62 -8.69 8.54 -2.22
CA ILE A 62 -9.20 7.68 -1.15
C ILE A 62 -8.74 8.27 0.18
N ASN A 63 -9.68 8.63 1.05
CA ASN A 63 -9.43 9.20 2.36
C ASN A 63 -10.50 8.74 3.36
N PHE A 64 -10.08 8.06 4.43
CA PHE A 64 -10.99 7.55 5.46
C PHE A 64 -11.32 8.55 6.57
N ASP A 65 -10.61 9.68 6.68
CA ASP A 65 -10.90 10.70 7.68
C ASP A 65 -11.98 11.69 7.23
N ASP A 66 -12.02 12.02 5.93
CA ASP A 66 -12.96 12.98 5.37
C ASP A 66 -13.71 12.40 4.16
N PRO A 67 -14.91 11.82 4.39
CA PRO A 67 -15.77 11.29 3.33
C PRO A 67 -16.14 12.30 2.23
N ARG A 68 -16.13 13.62 2.49
CA ARG A 68 -16.40 14.64 1.46
C ARG A 68 -15.30 14.72 0.42
N ARG A 69 -14.08 14.43 0.84
CA ARG A 69 -12.87 14.52 0.03
C ARG A 69 -12.32 13.14 -0.30
N SER A 70 -13.19 12.13 -0.31
CA SER A 70 -12.89 10.79 -0.77
C SER A 70 -13.89 10.39 -1.84
N HIS A 71 -13.39 9.71 -2.85
CA HIS A 71 -14.20 8.84 -3.70
C HIS A 71 -14.45 7.52 -2.98
N ARG A 72 -15.43 6.76 -3.47
CA ARG A 72 -15.75 5.42 -3.00
C ARG A 72 -15.15 4.38 -3.96
N CYS A 73 -14.49 3.38 -3.42
CA CYS A 73 -13.93 2.27 -4.20
C CYS A 73 -13.94 0.98 -3.40
N ASN A 74 -14.57 -0.06 -3.92
CA ASN A 74 -14.52 -1.39 -3.34
C ASN A 74 -13.27 -2.14 -3.85
N PRO A 75 -12.26 -2.41 -3.00
CA PRO A 75 -11.03 -3.09 -3.43
C PRO A 75 -11.23 -4.59 -3.70
N ILE A 76 -12.32 -5.17 -3.21
CA ILE A 76 -12.69 -6.56 -3.45
C ILE A 76 -13.91 -6.67 -4.37
N HIS A 77 -14.05 -5.72 -5.30
CA HIS A 77 -15.15 -5.75 -6.28
C HIS A 77 -15.19 -7.12 -7.00
N PRO A 78 -16.38 -7.70 -7.21
CA PRO A 78 -16.51 -9.04 -7.75
C PRO A 78 -15.89 -9.21 -9.14
N ASP A 79 -15.85 -8.15 -9.96
CA ASP A 79 -15.23 -8.19 -11.30
C ASP A 79 -13.71 -8.38 -11.28
N PHE A 80 -13.07 -8.22 -10.11
CA PHE A 80 -11.64 -8.42 -9.93
C PHE A 80 -11.29 -9.81 -9.37
N MET A 81 -12.26 -10.73 -9.33
CA MET A 81 -12.06 -12.09 -8.84
C MET A 81 -12.59 -13.08 -9.87
N GLU A 82 -11.67 -13.81 -10.49
CA GLU A 82 -11.97 -14.88 -11.44
C GLU A 82 -12.04 -16.24 -10.73
N ASP A 83 -11.19 -16.44 -9.72
CA ASP A 83 -11.11 -17.66 -8.93
C ASP A 83 -10.95 -17.37 -7.43
N ILE A 84 -11.13 -18.41 -6.60
CA ILE A 84 -11.01 -18.30 -5.14
C ILE A 84 -9.60 -17.92 -4.68
N THR A 85 -8.58 -18.11 -5.51
CA THR A 85 -7.20 -17.68 -5.19
C THR A 85 -7.10 -16.15 -5.16
N ASP A 86 -7.88 -15.42 -5.96
CA ASP A 86 -7.98 -13.95 -5.86
C ASP A 86 -8.58 -13.50 -4.51
N ALA A 87 -9.58 -14.24 -4.01
CA ALA A 87 -10.16 -14.00 -2.69
C ALA A 87 -9.14 -14.31 -1.58
N TYR A 88 -8.37 -15.39 -1.73
CA TYR A 88 -7.28 -15.73 -0.83
C TYR A 88 -6.18 -14.67 -0.83
N GLU A 89 -5.73 -14.18 -1.99
CA GLU A 89 -4.74 -13.10 -2.10
C GLU A 89 -5.20 -11.83 -1.37
N SER A 90 -6.49 -11.50 -1.50
CA SER A 90 -7.11 -10.35 -0.83
C SER A 90 -7.12 -10.53 0.69
N ALA A 91 -7.65 -11.66 1.17
CA ALA A 91 -7.67 -12.01 2.59
C ALA A 91 -6.27 -12.01 3.21
N TYR A 92 -5.33 -12.67 2.54
CA TYR A 92 -3.93 -12.76 2.94
C TYR A 92 -3.30 -11.37 3.13
N THR A 93 -3.52 -10.46 2.17
CA THR A 93 -2.98 -9.09 2.23
C THR A 93 -3.53 -8.31 3.43
N ILE A 94 -4.84 -8.45 3.71
CA ILE A 94 -5.48 -7.79 4.85
C ILE A 94 -4.89 -8.31 6.15
N MET A 95 -4.84 -9.63 6.33
CA MET A 95 -4.39 -10.25 7.57
C MET A 95 -2.94 -9.91 7.89
N LEU A 96 -2.05 -9.90 6.90
CA LEU A 96 -0.66 -9.47 7.09
C LEU A 96 -0.53 -7.99 7.45
N ASN A 97 -1.34 -7.11 6.87
CA ASN A 97 -1.30 -5.69 7.23
C ASN A 97 -1.86 -5.44 8.63
N LEU A 98 -2.82 -6.25 9.09
CA LEU A 98 -3.32 -6.21 10.47
C LEU A 98 -2.31 -6.75 11.47
N ASN A 99 -1.58 -7.81 11.10
CA ASN A 99 -0.62 -8.50 11.95
C ASN A 99 0.73 -8.64 11.23
N LYS A 100 1.55 -7.57 11.21
CA LYS A 100 2.85 -7.57 10.52
C LYS A 100 3.81 -8.69 10.96
N THR A 101 3.67 -9.21 12.18
CA THR A 101 4.48 -10.34 12.68
C THR A 101 4.21 -11.64 11.92
N TRP A 102 3.07 -11.76 11.24
CA TRP A 102 2.71 -12.93 10.43
C TRP A 102 3.52 -13.01 9.13
N VAL A 103 4.14 -11.90 8.68
CA VAL A 103 5.05 -11.89 7.52
C VAL A 103 6.20 -12.88 7.72
N GLN A 104 6.64 -13.08 8.96
CA GLN A 104 7.73 -14.01 9.30
C GLN A 104 7.26 -15.43 9.65
N LYS A 105 5.93 -15.67 9.72
CA LYS A 105 5.32 -16.94 10.15
C LYS A 105 4.46 -17.57 9.05
N GLN A 106 4.74 -17.27 7.79
CA GLN A 106 4.00 -17.80 6.65
C GLN A 106 4.09 -19.34 6.61
N GLY A 107 2.98 -20.01 6.32
CA GLY A 107 2.86 -21.47 6.36
C GLY A 107 2.59 -22.07 7.76
N ASP A 108 2.54 -21.25 8.81
CA ASP A 108 2.01 -21.67 10.12
C ASP A 108 0.49 -21.79 10.05
N PHE A 109 -0.07 -22.91 10.52
CA PHE A 109 -1.50 -23.16 10.52
C PHE A 109 -2.28 -22.06 11.27
N PHE A 110 -1.69 -21.47 12.31
CA PHE A 110 -2.30 -20.35 13.05
C PHE A 110 -2.49 -19.09 12.19
N VAL A 111 -1.67 -18.90 11.16
CA VAL A 111 -1.74 -17.79 10.21
C VAL A 111 -2.67 -18.15 9.05
N GLU A 112 -2.59 -19.38 8.55
CA GLU A 112 -3.37 -19.84 7.39
C GLU A 112 -4.86 -19.97 7.70
N SER A 113 -5.25 -20.46 8.88
CA SER A 113 -6.67 -20.70 9.20
C SER A 113 -7.54 -19.43 9.16
N PRO A 114 -7.19 -18.29 9.77
CA PRO A 114 -8.00 -17.08 9.63
C PRO A 114 -8.02 -16.53 8.20
N ILE A 115 -6.94 -16.71 7.43
CA ILE A 115 -6.86 -16.26 6.04
C ILE A 115 -7.82 -17.07 5.17
N ILE A 116 -7.79 -18.39 5.29
CA ILE A 116 -8.68 -19.29 4.54
C ILE A 116 -10.14 -18.99 4.86
N LEU A 117 -10.49 -18.84 6.15
CA LEU A 117 -11.87 -18.50 6.52
C LEU A 117 -12.33 -17.18 5.91
N PHE A 118 -11.50 -16.14 5.97
CA PHE A 118 -11.87 -14.84 5.41
C PHE A 118 -11.92 -14.87 3.88
N ALA A 119 -11.05 -15.64 3.23
CA ALA A 119 -11.09 -15.89 1.79
C ALA A 119 -12.40 -16.57 1.38
N SER A 120 -12.82 -17.61 2.11
CA SER A 120 -14.10 -18.29 1.91
C SER A 120 -15.29 -17.34 2.06
N ILE A 121 -15.24 -16.42 3.02
CA ILE A 121 -16.30 -15.39 3.20
C ILE A 121 -16.33 -14.41 2.01
N ILE A 122 -15.18 -13.92 1.57
CA ILE A 122 -15.10 -13.03 0.38
C ILE A 122 -15.67 -13.74 -0.85
N TRP A 123 -15.26 -15.00 -1.07
CA TRP A 123 -15.72 -15.81 -2.20
C TRP A 123 -17.21 -16.11 -2.12
N TYR A 124 -17.72 -16.47 -0.94
CA TYR A 124 -19.15 -16.62 -0.70
C TYR A 124 -19.93 -15.36 -1.10
N LEU A 125 -19.50 -14.18 -0.65
CA LEU A 125 -20.18 -12.93 -1.01
C LEU A 125 -20.09 -12.61 -2.50
N LYS A 126 -19.04 -13.08 -3.20
CA LYS A 126 -18.88 -12.96 -4.65
C LYS A 126 -19.89 -13.81 -5.42
N ILE A 127 -20.16 -15.05 -4.97
CA ILE A 127 -21.12 -15.94 -5.65
C ILE A 127 -22.56 -15.69 -5.20
N TYR A 128 -22.77 -15.28 -3.95
CA TYR A 128 -24.09 -14.96 -3.42
C TYR A 128 -24.72 -13.77 -4.14
N GLN A 129 -25.91 -13.98 -4.70
CA GLN A 129 -26.65 -13.00 -5.51
C GLN A 129 -25.75 -12.28 -6.55
N ASN A 130 -24.87 -13.03 -7.22
CA ASN A 130 -23.95 -12.54 -8.25
C ASN A 130 -23.07 -11.37 -7.78
N GLY A 131 -22.62 -11.39 -6.53
CA GLY A 131 -21.63 -10.44 -6.02
C GLY A 131 -22.20 -9.12 -5.52
N LYS A 132 -23.53 -8.97 -5.47
CA LYS A 132 -24.21 -7.74 -5.03
C LYS A 132 -23.72 -7.22 -3.67
N PHE A 133 -23.38 -8.13 -2.76
CA PHE A 133 -22.91 -7.80 -1.41
C PHE A 133 -21.41 -8.05 -1.22
N CYS A 134 -20.67 -8.31 -2.31
CA CYS A 134 -19.25 -8.56 -2.27
C CYS A 134 -18.47 -7.26 -2.06
N THR A 135 -18.40 -6.84 -0.80
CA THR A 135 -17.66 -5.63 -0.37
C THR A 135 -16.93 -5.91 0.93
N PHE A 136 -15.85 -5.18 1.17
CA PHE A 136 -15.05 -5.38 2.38
C PHE A 136 -15.84 -5.19 3.69
N PRO A 137 -16.72 -4.16 3.82
CA PRO A 137 -17.60 -4.02 4.98
C PRO A 137 -18.52 -5.23 5.22
N HIS A 138 -19.14 -5.76 4.18
CA HIS A 138 -20.03 -6.93 4.29
C HIS A 138 -19.24 -8.17 4.74
N ALA A 139 -18.03 -8.37 4.23
CA ALA A 139 -17.17 -9.49 4.65
C ALA A 139 -16.81 -9.42 6.15
N ILE A 140 -16.51 -8.21 6.67
CA ILE A 140 -16.23 -8.01 8.09
C ILE A 140 -17.46 -8.28 8.94
N GLU A 141 -18.61 -7.72 8.58
CA GLU A 141 -19.86 -7.93 9.33
C GLU A 141 -20.28 -9.41 9.32
N PHE A 142 -20.10 -10.11 8.18
CA PHE A 142 -20.40 -11.53 8.07
C PHE A 142 -19.47 -12.38 8.97
N LEU A 143 -18.16 -12.12 8.97
CA LEU A 143 -17.21 -12.77 9.90
C LEU A 143 -17.59 -12.54 11.38
N ASN A 144 -18.23 -11.41 11.68
CA ASN A 144 -18.63 -11.06 13.04
C ASN A 144 -19.90 -11.75 13.52
N ARG A 145 -20.61 -12.47 12.66
CA ARG A 145 -21.73 -13.33 13.04
C ARG A 145 -21.27 -14.53 13.87
N ARG A 146 -22.26 -15.25 14.41
CA ARG A 146 -22.03 -16.45 15.22
C ARG A 146 -21.50 -17.57 14.34
N TYR A 147 -20.57 -18.37 14.84
CA TYR A 147 -19.94 -19.42 14.02
C TYR A 147 -20.92 -20.52 13.64
N GLU A 148 -21.87 -20.78 14.54
CA GLU A 148 -23.03 -21.65 14.38
C GLU A 148 -23.95 -21.19 13.23
N ASP A 149 -23.92 -19.89 12.88
CA ASP A 149 -24.67 -19.36 11.74
C ASP A 149 -23.81 -19.45 10.47
N ILE A 150 -22.53 -19.05 10.50
CA ILE A 150 -21.72 -18.91 9.28
C ILE A 150 -21.21 -20.23 8.72
N PHE A 151 -20.81 -21.20 9.55
CA PHE A 151 -20.24 -22.46 9.05
C PHE A 151 -21.25 -23.27 8.25
N PRO A 152 -22.53 -23.45 8.69
CA PRO A 152 -23.54 -24.09 7.86
C PRO A 152 -23.76 -23.37 6.53
N ILE A 153 -23.77 -22.03 6.54
CA ILE A 153 -23.93 -21.24 5.31
C ILE A 153 -22.78 -21.51 4.35
N LEU A 154 -21.54 -21.31 4.79
CA LEU A 154 -20.37 -21.43 3.92
C LEU A 154 -20.18 -22.87 3.39
N THR A 155 -20.45 -23.89 4.21
CA THR A 155 -20.33 -25.31 3.81
C THR A 155 -21.45 -25.79 2.90
N SER A 156 -22.58 -25.06 2.84
CA SER A 156 -23.65 -25.37 1.88
C SER A 156 -23.30 -25.05 0.42
N TYR A 157 -22.18 -24.37 0.18
CA TYR A 157 -21.70 -24.04 -1.17
C TYR A 157 -20.59 -25.03 -1.59
N PRO A 158 -20.79 -25.82 -2.67
CA PRO A 158 -19.81 -26.82 -3.10
C PRO A 158 -18.41 -26.26 -3.39
N GLU A 159 -18.33 -25.03 -3.90
CA GLU A 159 -17.05 -24.36 -4.21
C GLU A 159 -16.17 -24.13 -2.97
N LEU A 160 -16.77 -24.12 -1.78
CA LEU A 160 -16.08 -23.85 -0.51
C LEU A 160 -15.79 -25.11 0.31
N GLU A 161 -16.34 -26.26 -0.07
CA GLU A 161 -16.29 -27.51 0.72
C GLU A 161 -14.84 -27.91 1.09
N ASN A 162 -13.95 -27.97 0.09
CA ASN A 162 -12.55 -28.35 0.30
C ASN A 162 -11.77 -27.37 1.19
N TYR A 163 -12.14 -26.09 1.18
CA TYR A 163 -11.48 -25.05 1.98
C TYR A 163 -11.95 -25.07 3.43
N LEU A 164 -13.17 -25.55 3.66
CA LEU A 164 -13.81 -25.55 4.98
C LEU A 164 -13.74 -26.89 5.69
N SER A 165 -13.43 -27.99 4.99
CA SER A 165 -13.29 -29.32 5.58
C SER A 165 -12.42 -29.34 6.85
N PRO A 166 -11.22 -28.72 6.90
CA PRO A 166 -10.41 -28.70 8.13
C PRO A 166 -11.09 -27.97 9.30
N PHE A 167 -11.92 -26.97 9.01
CA PHE A 167 -12.67 -26.23 10.03
C PHE A 167 -13.83 -27.07 10.56
N MET A 168 -14.51 -27.80 9.68
CA MET A 168 -15.62 -28.69 10.05
C MET A 168 -15.14 -29.89 10.85
N ASP A 169 -14.00 -30.48 10.49
CA ASP A 169 -13.39 -31.57 11.26
C ASP A 169 -13.03 -31.10 12.68
N ALA A 170 -12.47 -29.90 12.82
CA ALA A 170 -12.16 -29.32 14.13
C ALA A 170 -13.44 -28.97 14.92
N TRP A 171 -14.48 -28.46 14.25
CA TRP A 171 -15.75 -28.09 14.86
C TRP A 171 -16.51 -29.31 15.39
N LEU A 172 -16.65 -30.35 14.57
CA LEU A 172 -17.36 -31.58 14.91
C LEU A 172 -16.53 -32.52 15.80
N GLY A 173 -15.20 -32.49 15.67
CA GLY A 173 -14.26 -33.33 16.42
C GLY A 173 -13.95 -32.87 17.85
N GLY A 174 -14.67 -31.87 18.38
CA GLY A 174 -14.50 -31.38 19.75
C GLY A 174 -13.31 -30.43 19.96
N ALA A 175 -12.69 -29.92 18.88
CA ALA A 175 -11.60 -28.94 18.93
C ALA A 175 -12.08 -27.50 18.66
N ALA A 176 -13.38 -27.25 18.80
CA ALA A 176 -14.00 -25.96 18.51
C ALA A 176 -13.36 -24.78 19.29
N GLU A 177 -13.01 -24.97 20.57
CA GLU A 177 -12.36 -23.91 21.37
C GLU A 177 -11.00 -23.49 20.80
N GLN A 178 -10.19 -24.45 20.33
CA GLN A 178 -8.90 -24.15 19.72
C GLN A 178 -9.07 -23.39 18.40
N LEU A 179 -10.03 -23.82 17.58
CA LEU A 179 -10.38 -23.15 16.33
C LEU A 179 -10.85 -21.71 16.58
N MET A 180 -11.71 -21.51 17.59
CA MET A 180 -12.16 -20.18 17.99
C MET A 180 -11.00 -19.28 18.42
N GLY A 181 -10.02 -19.82 19.15
CA GLY A 181 -8.80 -19.09 19.52
C GLY A 181 -7.99 -18.63 18.31
N GLN A 182 -7.88 -19.45 17.27
CA GLN A 182 -7.19 -19.09 16.03
C GLN A 182 -7.95 -18.03 15.23
N ILE A 183 -9.26 -18.19 15.03
CA ILE A 183 -10.07 -17.23 14.27
C ILE A 183 -10.16 -15.88 15.01
N ALA A 184 -10.20 -15.88 16.35
CA ALA A 184 -10.20 -14.67 17.16
C ALA A 184 -8.99 -13.77 16.89
N SER A 185 -7.85 -14.35 16.51
CA SER A 185 -6.63 -13.62 16.16
C SER A 185 -6.78 -12.70 14.94
N ALA A 186 -7.76 -13.00 14.06
CA ALA A 186 -8.13 -12.16 12.92
C ALA A 186 -9.41 -11.35 13.15
N LYS A 187 -10.42 -11.94 13.81
CA LYS A 187 -11.69 -11.29 14.09
C LYS A 187 -11.52 -10.01 14.93
N ILE A 188 -10.64 -10.04 15.94
CA ILE A 188 -10.39 -8.88 16.81
C ILE A 188 -9.75 -7.71 16.03
N PRO A 189 -8.63 -7.88 15.30
CA PRO A 189 -8.07 -6.80 14.48
C PRO A 189 -9.04 -6.28 13.40
N LEU A 190 -9.76 -7.15 12.72
CA LEU A 190 -10.77 -6.74 11.72
C LEU A 190 -11.88 -5.90 12.35
N SER A 191 -12.35 -6.27 13.54
CA SER A 191 -13.38 -5.53 14.26
C SER A 191 -12.93 -4.14 14.69
N ARG A 192 -11.63 -3.94 14.96
CA ARG A 192 -11.08 -2.61 15.30
C ARG A 192 -11.09 -1.64 14.12
N MET A 193 -11.20 -2.12 12.88
CA MET A 193 -11.31 -1.26 11.69
C MET A 193 -12.73 -0.75 11.43
N ILE A 194 -13.73 -1.36 12.06
CA ILE A 194 -15.13 -1.03 11.81
C ILE A 194 -15.39 0.42 12.18
N SER A 195 -15.71 1.23 11.17
CA SER A 195 -16.13 2.61 11.34
C SER A 195 -17.09 3.02 10.22
N PRO A 196 -18.02 3.95 10.48
CA PRO A 196 -18.92 4.45 9.44
C PRO A 196 -18.18 5.01 8.22
N GLN A 197 -17.06 5.71 8.43
CA GLN A 197 -16.27 6.31 7.35
C GLN A 197 -15.59 5.26 6.47
N LEU A 198 -14.97 4.23 7.06
CA LEU A 198 -14.38 3.14 6.29
C LEU A 198 -15.46 2.40 5.49
N TYR A 199 -16.62 2.15 6.12
CA TYR A 199 -17.73 1.48 5.45
C TYR A 199 -18.27 2.31 4.30
N TRP A 200 -18.35 3.62 4.45
CA TRP A 200 -18.72 4.53 3.36
C TRP A 200 -17.79 4.40 2.16
N VAL A 201 -16.47 4.52 2.38
CA VAL A 201 -15.47 4.55 1.30
C VAL A 201 -15.36 3.20 0.58
N MET A 202 -15.51 2.07 1.27
CA MET A 202 -15.20 0.74 0.73
C MET A 202 -16.43 -0.09 0.30
N SER A 203 -17.64 0.46 0.39
CA SER A 203 -18.89 -0.26 0.09
C SER A 203 -19.45 -0.01 -1.31
N ASP A 204 -18.77 0.78 -2.13
CA ASP A 204 -19.23 1.19 -3.46
C ASP A 204 -18.04 1.52 -4.36
N SER A 205 -18.26 1.62 -5.67
CA SER A 205 -17.21 1.82 -6.66
C SER A 205 -17.56 2.93 -7.65
N GLU A 206 -16.92 4.09 -7.49
CA GLU A 206 -17.02 5.24 -8.40
C GLU A 206 -15.94 5.22 -9.50
N PHE A 207 -14.92 4.38 -9.33
CA PHE A 207 -13.83 4.20 -10.29
C PHE A 207 -13.17 2.83 -10.10
N THR A 208 -12.42 2.42 -11.12
CA THR A 208 -11.61 1.20 -11.14
C THR A 208 -10.14 1.48 -10.80
N LEU A 209 -9.46 0.52 -10.18
CA LEU A 209 -8.06 0.66 -9.72
C LEU A 209 -7.01 0.52 -10.85
N ASP A 210 -7.45 0.39 -12.11
CA ASP A 210 -6.61 0.28 -13.31
C ASP A 210 -6.07 1.66 -13.74
N ILE A 211 -5.29 2.30 -12.88
CA ILE A 211 -4.88 3.70 -13.06
C ILE A 211 -4.16 4.00 -14.39
N ASN A 212 -3.58 2.98 -15.03
CA ASN A 212 -2.81 3.10 -16.26
C ASN A 212 -3.57 2.62 -17.51
N ASN A 213 -4.89 2.52 -17.42
CA ASN A 213 -5.75 2.33 -18.58
C ASN A 213 -5.55 3.49 -19.58
N PRO A 214 -5.13 3.24 -20.84
CA PRO A 214 -4.92 4.30 -21.83
C PRO A 214 -6.18 5.08 -22.21
N GLU A 215 -7.36 4.47 -22.07
CA GLU A 215 -8.65 5.07 -22.41
C GLU A 215 -9.25 5.87 -21.25
N GLU A 216 -8.92 5.51 -20.01
CA GLU A 216 -9.34 6.21 -18.81
C GLU A 216 -8.21 6.27 -17.77
N PRO A 217 -7.14 7.05 -18.03
CA PRO A 217 -6.01 7.14 -17.11
C PRO A 217 -6.39 7.90 -15.84
N LYS A 218 -5.71 7.57 -14.74
CA LYS A 218 -6.05 8.09 -13.41
C LYS A 218 -4.80 8.55 -12.66
N ILE A 219 -4.94 9.63 -11.90
CA ILE A 219 -4.03 9.97 -10.80
C ILE A 219 -4.80 9.67 -9.52
N LEU A 220 -4.39 8.63 -8.82
CA LEU A 220 -5.01 8.18 -7.58
C LEU A 220 -4.11 8.57 -6.40
N CYS A 221 -4.63 9.45 -5.55
CA CYS A 221 -4.01 9.78 -4.27
C CYS A 221 -4.70 9.02 -3.14
N VAL A 222 -3.91 8.37 -2.31
CA VAL A 222 -4.39 7.63 -1.15
C VAL A 222 -3.82 8.29 0.09
N GLY A 223 -4.71 8.93 0.84
CA GLY A 223 -4.35 9.59 2.08
C GLY A 223 -4.29 8.61 3.24
N ASN A 224 -3.23 8.71 4.03
CA ASN A 224 -3.19 8.09 5.35
C ASN A 224 -3.10 9.17 6.44
N ASN A 225 -3.41 8.76 7.67
CA ASN A 225 -3.29 9.60 8.84
C ASN A 225 -2.30 8.94 9.82
N PRO A 226 -1.18 9.62 10.16
CA PRO A 226 -0.20 9.12 11.11
C PRO A 226 -0.81 8.67 12.45
N ASP A 227 -1.86 9.35 12.93
CA ASP A 227 -2.51 9.04 14.21
C ASP A 227 -3.38 7.77 14.15
N ARG A 228 -3.78 7.35 12.94
CA ARG A 228 -4.69 6.21 12.69
C ARG A 228 -4.07 5.13 11.80
N GLN A 229 -2.75 5.17 11.65
CA GLN A 229 -2.00 4.34 10.71
C GLN A 229 -2.30 2.84 10.84
N ASN A 230 -2.36 2.32 12.07
CA ASN A 230 -2.60 0.89 12.31
C ASN A 230 -4.02 0.46 11.86
N ILE A 231 -5.00 1.36 11.90
CA ILE A 231 -6.38 1.09 11.52
C ILE A 231 -6.50 1.12 9.99
N TYR A 232 -5.96 2.15 9.35
CA TYR A 232 -6.09 2.32 7.90
C TYR A 232 -5.09 1.47 7.11
N GLY A 233 -3.97 1.06 7.69
CA GLY A 233 -2.93 0.29 7.01
C GLY A 233 -3.44 -0.97 6.33
N ALA A 234 -4.39 -1.70 6.94
CA ALA A 234 -4.96 -2.91 6.35
C ALA A 234 -5.94 -2.63 5.21
N ALA A 235 -6.79 -1.62 5.33
CA ALA A 235 -7.66 -1.19 4.24
C ALA A 235 -6.86 -0.62 3.05
N LEU A 236 -5.81 0.16 3.33
CA LEU A 236 -4.91 0.70 2.31
C LEU A 236 -4.04 -0.39 1.67
N GLY A 237 -3.66 -1.42 2.43
CA GLY A 237 -2.94 -2.59 1.94
C GLY A 237 -3.70 -3.33 0.83
N LEU A 238 -5.03 -3.38 0.90
CA LEU A 238 -5.88 -3.95 -0.17
C LEU A 238 -5.77 -3.17 -1.47
N TYR A 239 -5.92 -1.83 -1.42
CA TYR A 239 -5.79 -1.01 -2.62
C TYR A 239 -4.39 -1.20 -3.24
N ASN A 240 -3.35 -1.22 -2.42
CA ASN A 240 -1.98 -1.45 -2.87
C ASN A 240 -1.84 -2.76 -3.64
N SER A 241 -2.20 -3.90 -3.04
CA SER A 241 -1.99 -5.21 -3.68
C SER A 241 -2.76 -5.33 -4.99
N ARG A 242 -3.96 -4.75 -5.05
CA ARG A 242 -4.76 -4.71 -6.28
C ARG A 242 -4.12 -3.84 -7.36
N ILE A 243 -3.68 -2.63 -7.01
CA ILE A 243 -3.06 -1.71 -7.96
C ILE A 243 -1.80 -2.32 -8.55
N VAL A 244 -0.96 -2.99 -7.74
CA VAL A 244 0.24 -3.69 -8.23
C VAL A 244 -0.09 -4.69 -9.33
N LYS A 245 -1.09 -5.53 -9.12
CA LYS A 245 -1.52 -6.55 -10.09
C LYS A 245 -2.07 -5.91 -11.37
N LEU A 246 -2.82 -4.82 -11.23
CA LEU A 246 -3.48 -4.16 -12.37
C LEU A 246 -2.51 -3.35 -13.23
N ILE A 247 -1.58 -2.61 -12.63
CA ILE A 247 -0.65 -1.75 -13.40
C ILE A 247 0.47 -2.54 -14.07
N ASN A 248 0.78 -3.75 -13.58
CA ASN A 248 1.89 -4.55 -14.05
C ASN A 248 1.54 -5.37 -15.31
N LYS A 249 1.01 -4.70 -16.34
CA LYS A 249 0.57 -5.29 -17.60
C LYS A 249 1.22 -4.59 -18.80
N LYS A 250 1.51 -5.36 -19.86
CA LYS A 250 2.04 -4.83 -21.13
C LYS A 250 0.97 -4.04 -21.89
N GLY A 251 1.40 -3.07 -22.69
CA GLY A 251 0.52 -2.29 -23.58
C GLY A 251 -0.27 -1.17 -22.90
N MET A 252 -0.13 -1.02 -21.58
CA MET A 252 -0.79 0.03 -20.80
C MET A 252 -0.03 1.36 -20.86
N LEU A 253 -0.66 2.43 -20.35
CA LEU A 253 -0.03 3.74 -20.18
C LEU A 253 1.15 3.61 -19.21
N LYS A 254 2.16 4.47 -19.36
CA LYS A 254 3.24 4.58 -18.38
C LYS A 254 2.64 4.98 -17.03
N SER A 255 3.09 4.35 -15.95
CA SER A 255 2.54 4.63 -14.62
C SER A 255 3.62 4.80 -13.58
N SER A 256 3.28 5.45 -12.47
CA SER A 256 4.17 5.61 -11.34
C SER A 256 3.53 5.17 -10.03
N VAL A 257 4.32 4.50 -9.19
CA VAL A 257 3.97 4.16 -7.81
C VAL A 257 4.88 4.97 -6.90
N ILE A 258 4.30 5.91 -6.17
CA ILE A 258 5.02 6.89 -5.36
C ILE A 258 4.60 6.69 -3.90
N ILE A 259 5.55 6.35 -3.05
CA ILE A 259 5.33 6.05 -1.63
C ILE A 259 6.37 6.84 -0.83
N ASP A 260 5.93 7.86 -0.10
CA ASP A 260 6.85 8.75 0.66
C ASP A 260 7.50 8.05 1.87
N GLU A 261 6.76 7.15 2.53
CA GLU A 261 7.22 6.40 3.71
C GLU A 261 6.75 4.95 3.66
N LEU A 262 7.51 4.10 2.95
CA LEU A 262 7.21 2.69 2.74
C LEU A 262 7.03 1.86 4.02
N PRO A 263 7.83 2.02 5.10
CA PRO A 263 7.66 1.26 6.35
C PRO A 263 6.28 1.42 6.99
N THR A 264 5.53 2.48 6.62
CA THR A 264 4.21 2.72 7.21
C THR A 264 3.15 1.74 6.73
N ILE A 265 3.38 1.04 5.62
CA ILE A 265 2.41 0.13 5.00
C ILE A 265 3.10 -1.12 4.44
N TYR A 266 2.47 -2.30 4.55
CA TYR A 266 3.02 -3.50 3.93
C TYR A 266 2.49 -3.63 2.49
N PHE A 267 3.40 -3.57 1.54
CA PHE A 267 3.10 -3.55 0.11
C PHE A 267 3.48 -4.89 -0.53
N LYS A 268 2.53 -5.85 -0.47
CA LYS A 268 2.74 -7.20 -1.00
C LYS A 268 3.04 -7.16 -2.50
N GLY A 269 4.04 -7.94 -2.94
CA GLY A 269 4.45 -8.04 -4.34
C GLY A 269 5.26 -6.85 -4.86
N LEU A 270 5.76 -5.99 -3.96
CA LEU A 270 6.64 -4.87 -4.32
C LEU A 270 7.92 -5.35 -5.01
N ASP A 271 8.50 -6.45 -4.54
CA ASP A 271 9.67 -7.11 -5.10
C ASP A 271 9.46 -7.51 -6.56
N ASN A 272 8.33 -8.18 -6.85
CA ASN A 272 7.95 -8.58 -8.21
C ASN A 272 7.65 -7.35 -9.08
N LEU A 273 6.96 -6.34 -8.53
CA LEU A 273 6.71 -5.09 -9.24
C LEU A 273 8.03 -4.44 -9.65
N ILE A 274 8.99 -4.27 -8.74
CA ILE A 274 10.29 -3.65 -9.05
C ILE A 274 11.04 -4.46 -10.12
N ALA A 275 11.01 -5.79 -10.05
CA ALA A 275 11.70 -6.66 -11.00
C ALA A 275 11.15 -6.56 -12.43
N THR A 276 9.84 -6.38 -12.57
CA THR A 276 9.15 -6.40 -13.88
C THR A 276 8.74 -5.03 -14.39
N ALA A 277 8.78 -4.00 -13.53
CA ALA A 277 8.33 -2.63 -13.76
C ALA A 277 8.85 -2.02 -15.06
N ARG A 278 10.13 -2.23 -15.38
CA ARG A 278 10.76 -1.66 -16.60
C ARG A 278 10.05 -2.12 -17.87
N SER A 279 9.73 -3.41 -17.98
CA SER A 279 9.07 -3.99 -19.15
C SER A 279 7.63 -3.48 -19.33
N ASN A 280 6.98 -3.14 -18.22
CA ASN A 280 5.59 -2.66 -18.17
C ASN A 280 5.50 -1.13 -18.04
N LYS A 281 6.62 -0.41 -18.19
CA LYS A 281 6.71 1.05 -18.13
C LYS A 281 6.18 1.64 -16.81
N VAL A 282 6.42 0.93 -15.70
CA VAL A 282 6.10 1.38 -14.35
C VAL A 282 7.34 2.00 -13.72
N ALA A 283 7.21 3.19 -13.13
CA ALA A 283 8.27 3.89 -12.40
C ALA A 283 7.95 3.90 -10.91
N VAL A 284 8.79 3.27 -10.08
CA VAL A 284 8.56 3.17 -8.64
C VAL A 284 9.46 4.15 -7.89
N CYS A 285 8.88 5.03 -7.07
CA CYS A 285 9.59 5.94 -6.18
C CYS A 285 9.27 5.58 -4.72
N LEU A 286 10.26 5.03 -4.02
CA LEU A 286 10.11 4.58 -2.62
C LEU A 286 10.92 5.49 -1.70
N GLY A 287 10.27 6.04 -0.69
CA GLY A 287 10.90 6.74 0.42
C GLY A 287 10.88 5.91 1.69
N PHE A 288 12.01 5.91 2.40
CA PHE A 288 12.13 5.35 3.74
C PHE A 288 13.28 6.03 4.47
N GLN A 289 13.23 6.04 5.79
CA GLN A 289 14.23 6.78 6.58
C GLN A 289 15.56 6.05 6.67
N ASP A 290 15.50 4.74 6.87
CA ASP A 290 16.66 3.89 7.15
C ASP A 290 16.41 2.45 6.66
N PHE A 291 17.47 1.77 6.21
CA PHE A 291 17.34 0.38 5.75
C PHE A 291 16.90 -0.58 6.86
N SER A 292 17.22 -0.31 8.12
CA SER A 292 16.82 -1.17 9.24
C SER A 292 15.30 -1.19 9.44
N GLN A 293 14.61 -0.09 9.14
CA GLN A 293 13.13 -0.05 9.19
C GLN A 293 12.53 -0.97 8.12
N LEU A 294 13.13 -0.99 6.93
CA LEU A 294 12.71 -1.88 5.86
C LEU A 294 12.89 -3.36 6.26
N VAL A 295 14.05 -3.72 6.83
CA VAL A 295 14.32 -5.09 7.28
C VAL A 295 13.35 -5.53 8.39
N ARG A 296 13.03 -4.64 9.33
CA ARG A 296 12.07 -4.93 10.40
C ARG A 296 10.68 -5.24 9.84
N ASP A 297 10.21 -4.46 8.88
CA ASP A 297 8.81 -4.48 8.44
C ASP A 297 8.55 -5.44 7.26
N TYR A 298 9.55 -5.73 6.42
CA TYR A 298 9.47 -6.64 5.27
C TYR A 298 10.28 -7.94 5.47
N GLY A 299 11.09 -8.03 6.53
CA GLY A 299 12.01 -9.15 6.73
C GLY A 299 13.26 -9.06 5.84
N ASP A 300 14.29 -9.83 6.22
CA ASP A 300 15.63 -9.74 5.61
C ASP A 300 15.64 -10.06 4.10
N LYS A 301 14.88 -11.09 3.68
CA LYS A 301 14.83 -11.52 2.28
C LYS A 301 14.23 -10.45 1.36
N GLU A 302 13.01 -9.99 1.65
CA GLU A 302 12.32 -9.00 0.82
C GLU A 302 13.04 -7.65 0.84
N ALA A 303 13.52 -7.23 2.03
CA ALA A 303 14.26 -5.98 2.17
C ALA A 303 15.53 -5.96 1.31
N LYS A 304 16.32 -7.05 1.29
CA LYS A 304 17.50 -7.17 0.42
C LYS A 304 17.15 -7.05 -1.07
N VAL A 305 16.03 -7.61 -1.51
CA VAL A 305 15.59 -7.48 -2.91
C VAL A 305 15.31 -6.02 -3.25
N VAL A 306 14.59 -5.30 -2.40
CA VAL A 306 14.32 -3.87 -2.60
C VAL A 306 15.62 -3.06 -2.61
N MET A 307 16.54 -3.30 -1.68
CA MET A 307 17.82 -2.58 -1.60
C MET A 307 18.71 -2.82 -2.83
N ASN A 308 18.76 -4.05 -3.32
CA ASN A 308 19.71 -4.45 -4.37
C ASN A 308 19.17 -4.23 -5.79
N THR A 309 17.85 -4.30 -6.00
CA THR A 309 17.25 -4.20 -7.34
C THR A 309 17.09 -2.75 -7.81
N VAL A 310 16.89 -1.82 -6.87
CA VAL A 310 16.68 -0.40 -7.20
C VAL A 310 17.98 0.20 -7.72
N GLY A 311 18.02 0.56 -9.01
CA GLY A 311 19.22 1.12 -9.66
C GLY A 311 19.52 2.58 -9.32
N ASN A 312 18.50 3.36 -8.97
CA ASN A 312 18.63 4.79 -8.64
C ASN A 312 18.51 5.00 -7.13
N ILE A 313 19.54 5.57 -6.51
CA ILE A 313 19.53 5.90 -5.09
C ILE A 313 19.85 7.37 -4.90
N PHE A 314 19.05 8.01 -4.05
CA PHE A 314 19.31 9.34 -3.52
C PHE A 314 19.16 9.21 -2.00
N SER A 315 20.19 9.61 -1.28
CA SER A 315 20.24 9.58 0.17
C SER A 315 20.59 10.97 0.68
N GLY A 316 19.71 11.52 1.52
CA GLY A 316 20.08 12.57 2.45
C GLY A 316 20.89 11.99 3.61
N GLN A 317 20.89 12.69 4.74
CA GLN A 317 21.56 12.24 5.96
C GLN A 317 21.00 10.90 6.46
N VAL A 318 21.86 9.90 6.60
CA VAL A 318 21.58 8.60 7.23
C VAL A 318 22.76 8.17 8.08
N VAL A 319 22.51 7.37 9.11
CA VAL A 319 23.51 6.99 10.11
C VAL A 319 23.69 5.48 10.21
N GLY A 320 24.70 5.04 10.96
CA GLY A 320 24.88 3.64 11.32
C GLY A 320 25.14 2.73 10.11
N GLU A 321 24.44 1.61 10.06
CA GLU A 321 24.67 0.56 9.06
C GLU A 321 24.27 1.01 7.65
N THR A 322 23.17 1.75 7.52
CA THR A 322 22.73 2.31 6.23
C THR A 322 23.82 3.15 5.57
N ALA A 323 24.51 4.01 6.34
CA ALA A 323 25.60 4.82 5.81
C ALA A 323 26.79 3.97 5.33
N LYS A 324 27.11 2.87 6.02
CA LYS A 324 28.16 1.93 5.59
C LYS A 324 27.77 1.22 4.29
N THR A 325 26.56 0.65 4.24
CA THR A 325 26.06 -0.03 3.05
C THR A 325 26.05 0.90 1.83
N LEU A 326 25.65 2.16 1.99
CA LEU A 326 25.72 3.15 0.92
C LEU A 326 27.16 3.46 0.50
N SER A 327 28.06 3.66 1.47
CA SER A 327 29.48 3.91 1.20
C SER A 327 30.13 2.77 0.40
N GLU A 328 29.86 1.53 0.79
CA GLU A 328 30.31 0.33 0.08
C GLU A 328 29.74 0.26 -1.33
N ARG A 329 28.44 0.59 -1.49
CA ARG A 329 27.76 0.63 -2.79
C ARG A 329 28.34 1.69 -3.74
N PHE A 330 28.77 2.83 -3.23
CA PHE A 330 29.45 3.86 -4.03
C PHE A 330 30.88 3.47 -4.40
N GLY A 331 31.44 2.47 -3.72
CA GLY A 331 32.75 1.92 -4.01
C GLY A 331 33.91 2.74 -3.45
N LYS A 332 35.11 2.39 -3.91
CA LYS A 332 36.38 2.96 -3.45
C LYS A 332 37.12 3.59 -4.62
N VAL A 333 37.92 4.61 -4.33
CA VAL A 333 38.77 5.31 -5.29
C VAL A 333 40.20 5.33 -4.78
N LEU A 334 41.17 5.26 -5.71
CA LEU A 334 42.58 5.35 -5.37
C LEU A 334 42.91 6.80 -4.95
N GLN A 335 43.23 6.99 -3.68
CA GLN A 335 43.61 8.28 -3.11
C GLN A 335 45.14 8.37 -3.01
N LYS A 336 45.71 9.49 -3.47
CA LYS A 336 47.11 9.81 -3.26
C LYS A 336 47.26 10.55 -1.93
N ARG A 337 47.98 9.98 -0.97
CA ARG A 337 48.35 10.63 0.28
C ARG A 337 49.79 11.12 0.19
N GLN A 338 49.98 12.42 0.39
CA GLN A 338 51.30 13.03 0.51
C GLN A 338 51.59 13.19 2.00
N SER A 339 52.65 12.56 2.49
CA SER A 339 53.16 12.74 3.84
C SER A 339 54.41 13.63 3.76
N ILE A 340 54.36 14.77 4.43
CA ILE A 340 55.48 15.70 4.53
C ILE A 340 56.05 15.58 5.94
N SER A 341 57.28 15.12 6.06
CA SER A 341 57.99 15.03 7.34
C SER A 341 59.07 16.10 7.37
N ILE A 342 58.95 17.03 8.32
CA ILE A 342 59.81 18.20 8.47
C ILE A 342 60.71 18.01 9.68
N ASN A 343 62.01 17.87 9.44
CA ASN A 343 63.05 17.90 10.47
C ASN A 343 63.81 19.23 10.44
N ARG A 344 64.57 19.55 11.49
CA ARG A 344 65.35 20.81 11.59
C ARG A 344 66.33 21.07 10.43
N GLN A 345 66.71 20.04 9.68
CA GLN A 345 67.70 20.11 8.60
C GLN A 345 67.14 19.76 7.21
N ASP A 346 66.02 19.03 7.11
CA ASP A 346 65.47 18.56 5.83
C ASP A 346 63.94 18.42 5.86
N VAL A 347 63.32 18.61 4.69
CA VAL A 347 61.91 18.30 4.43
C VAL A 347 61.84 17.11 3.49
N SER A 348 61.28 15.99 3.96
CA SER A 348 61.05 14.80 3.15
C SER A 348 59.58 14.69 2.76
N THR A 349 59.31 14.41 1.49
CA THR A 349 57.95 14.21 0.99
C THR A 349 57.81 12.77 0.47
N SER A 350 56.89 12.02 1.04
CA SER A 350 56.55 10.66 0.62
C SER A 350 55.15 10.64 0.02
N ILE A 351 54.99 10.00 -1.14
CA ILE A 351 53.70 9.85 -1.81
C ILE A 351 53.32 8.38 -1.78
N ASN A 352 52.21 8.07 -1.12
CA ASN A 352 51.64 6.72 -1.09
C ASN A 352 50.23 6.72 -1.68
N THR A 353 49.82 5.62 -2.28
CA THR A 353 48.47 5.43 -2.83
C THR A 353 47.72 4.39 -2.02
N GLN A 354 46.50 4.73 -1.60
CA GLN A 354 45.63 3.81 -0.86
C GLN A 354 44.22 3.85 -1.46
N MET A 355 43.58 2.68 -1.55
CA MET A 355 42.15 2.61 -1.88
C MET A 355 41.34 3.07 -0.68
N ASP A 356 40.60 4.18 -0.83
CA ASP A 356 39.75 4.76 0.21
C ASP A 356 38.30 4.84 -0.29
N ALA A 357 37.34 4.96 0.64
CA ALA A 357 35.93 5.08 0.28
C ALA A 357 35.69 6.34 -0.57
N LEU A 358 34.94 6.22 -1.68
CA LEU A 358 34.62 7.38 -2.52
C LEU A 358 33.81 8.41 -1.73
N ILE A 359 32.84 7.94 -0.95
CA ILE A 359 32.07 8.75 -0.01
C ILE A 359 32.09 8.03 1.34
N PRO A 360 32.87 8.49 2.33
CA PRO A 360 32.96 7.84 3.65
C PRO A 360 31.63 7.85 4.41
N PRO A 361 31.32 6.83 5.25
CA PRO A 361 30.08 6.78 6.03
C PRO A 361 29.88 7.99 6.95
N SER A 362 30.97 8.52 7.52
CA SER A 362 30.94 9.74 8.35
C SER A 362 30.50 10.97 7.56
N LYS A 363 30.85 11.06 6.27
CA LYS A 363 30.41 12.15 5.39
C LYS A 363 28.93 12.06 5.08
N ILE A 364 28.42 10.84 4.86
CA ILE A 364 26.98 10.58 4.66
C ILE A 364 26.20 10.91 5.94
N SER A 365 26.73 10.53 7.10
CA SER A 365 26.13 10.81 8.40
C SER A 365 26.15 12.30 8.77
N GLY A 366 27.08 13.06 8.19
CA GLY A 366 27.23 14.50 8.40
C GLY A 366 26.57 15.38 7.33
N LEU A 367 25.77 14.82 6.41
CA LEU A 367 25.09 15.61 5.39
C LEU A 367 24.16 16.64 6.02
N THR A 368 24.27 17.88 5.57
CA THR A 368 23.32 18.95 5.91
C THR A 368 22.04 18.77 5.10
N GLN A 369 20.92 19.33 5.59
CA GLN A 369 19.65 19.34 4.85
C GLN A 369 19.83 19.92 3.44
N GLY A 370 19.26 19.26 2.43
CA GLY A 370 19.40 19.66 1.01
C GLY A 370 20.63 19.08 0.30
N MET A 371 21.61 18.57 1.04
CA MET A 371 22.73 17.80 0.48
C MET A 371 22.36 16.33 0.33
N PHE A 372 22.66 15.78 -0.84
CA PHE A 372 22.38 14.38 -1.17
C PHE A 372 23.62 13.70 -1.73
N VAL A 373 23.71 12.41 -1.43
CA VAL A 373 24.61 11.47 -2.10
C VAL A 373 23.78 10.44 -2.83
N GLY A 374 24.29 9.90 -3.92
CA GLY A 374 23.51 8.92 -4.66
C GLY A 374 24.20 8.38 -5.89
N SER A 375 23.48 7.47 -6.53
CA SER A 375 23.89 6.84 -7.77
C SER A 375 22.71 6.74 -8.72
N VAL A 376 22.90 7.11 -9.98
CA VAL A 376 21.90 6.96 -11.04
C VAL A 376 22.31 5.87 -12.03
N SER A 377 21.32 5.13 -12.51
CA SER A 377 21.45 4.13 -13.56
C SER A 377 21.11 4.73 -14.92
N ASP A 378 21.78 4.23 -15.97
CA ASP A 378 21.58 4.63 -17.35
C ASP A 378 20.98 3.49 -18.18
N ASN A 379 20.79 3.76 -19.47
CA ASN A 379 20.41 2.74 -20.44
C ASN A 379 21.42 2.72 -21.60
N PHE A 380 21.33 1.72 -22.47
CA PHE A 380 22.28 1.52 -23.57
C PHE A 380 22.41 2.74 -24.49
N ASN A 381 21.31 3.48 -24.67
CA ASN A 381 21.22 4.61 -25.59
C ASN A 381 21.59 5.95 -24.93
N GLU A 382 21.52 6.05 -23.61
CA GLU A 382 21.69 7.29 -22.85
C GLU A 382 22.68 7.08 -21.70
N ARG A 383 23.95 6.83 -22.03
CA ARG A 383 24.99 6.58 -21.02
C ARG A 383 25.30 7.83 -20.20
N ILE A 384 25.47 7.65 -18.90
CA ILE A 384 25.81 8.73 -17.97
C ILE A 384 27.27 8.58 -17.56
N GLU A 385 28.10 9.61 -17.81
CA GLU A 385 29.52 9.62 -17.43
C GLU A 385 29.70 9.62 -15.91
N GLN A 386 29.01 10.54 -15.22
CA GLN A 386 29.08 10.66 -13.76
C GLN A 386 27.82 10.06 -13.11
N LYS A 387 27.88 8.77 -12.78
CA LYS A 387 26.77 8.05 -12.14
C LYS A 387 26.61 8.36 -10.65
N ILE A 388 27.71 8.62 -9.95
CA ILE A 388 27.72 8.86 -8.51
C ILE A 388 27.85 10.35 -8.25
N PHE A 389 27.04 10.88 -7.34
CA PHE A 389 27.03 12.29 -6.98
C PHE A 389 27.06 12.50 -5.47
N HIS A 390 27.57 13.66 -5.09
CA HIS A 390 27.48 14.26 -3.77
C HIS A 390 27.30 15.76 -3.99
N CYS A 391 26.07 16.24 -3.92
CA CYS A 391 25.71 17.60 -4.31
C CYS A 391 24.55 18.15 -3.49
N GLU A 392 24.38 19.47 -3.55
CA GLU A 392 23.16 20.13 -3.10
C GLU A 392 22.09 20.02 -4.19
N ILE A 393 20.90 19.55 -3.84
CA ILE A 393 19.75 19.61 -4.74
C ILE A 393 19.06 20.96 -4.52
N VAL A 394 19.35 21.90 -5.41
CA VAL A 394 18.81 23.27 -5.34
C VAL A 394 17.36 23.28 -5.82
N VAL A 395 16.45 23.72 -4.95
CA VAL A 395 15.05 23.97 -5.28
C VAL A 395 14.79 25.48 -5.15
N ASP A 396 14.25 26.09 -6.21
CA ASP A 396 13.88 27.51 -6.21
C ASP A 396 12.70 27.75 -5.26
N ALA A 397 13.01 28.13 -4.02
CA ALA A 397 12.04 28.34 -2.96
C ALA A 397 11.04 29.47 -3.28
N GLU A 398 11.47 30.51 -3.99
CA GLU A 398 10.59 31.64 -4.35
C GLU A 398 9.65 31.27 -5.49
N LYS A 399 10.09 30.44 -6.44
CA LYS A 399 9.19 29.85 -7.43
C LYS A 399 8.19 28.90 -6.77
N VAL A 400 8.64 28.04 -5.86
CA VAL A 400 7.75 27.11 -5.16
C VAL A 400 6.72 27.85 -4.30
N LYS A 401 7.12 28.87 -3.52
CA LYS A 401 6.17 29.68 -2.75
C LYS A 401 5.13 30.37 -3.63
N ARG A 402 5.54 30.93 -4.77
CA ARG A 402 4.61 31.55 -5.73
C ARG A 402 3.63 30.52 -6.28
N GLU A 403 4.12 29.33 -6.64
CA GLU A 403 3.29 28.22 -7.10
C GLU A 403 2.29 27.78 -6.01
N GLU A 404 2.77 27.57 -4.78
CA GLU A 404 1.96 27.19 -3.62
C GLU A 404 0.90 28.23 -3.26
N SER A 405 1.22 29.52 -3.39
CA SER A 405 0.27 30.61 -3.16
C SER A 405 -0.90 30.61 -4.16
N ALA A 406 -0.71 30.02 -5.34
CA ALA A 406 -1.71 29.88 -6.38
C ALA A 406 -2.44 28.53 -6.33
N TYR A 407 -2.09 27.63 -5.40
CA TYR A 407 -2.72 26.32 -5.31
C TYR A 407 -4.20 26.42 -4.97
N LYS A 408 -4.98 25.65 -5.72
CA LYS A 408 -6.39 25.38 -5.45
C LYS A 408 -6.49 24.20 -4.51
N LYS A 409 -7.46 24.29 -3.59
CA LYS A 409 -7.79 23.16 -2.71
C LYS A 409 -8.38 22.03 -3.56
N ILE A 410 -8.09 20.79 -3.18
CA ILE A 410 -8.78 19.62 -3.71
C ILE A 410 -10.29 19.82 -3.45
N PRO A 411 -11.15 19.69 -4.48
CA PRO A 411 -12.57 19.99 -4.36
C PRO A 411 -13.28 19.00 -3.43
N VAL A 412 -14.47 19.38 -2.99
CA VAL A 412 -15.42 18.44 -2.38
C VAL A 412 -15.88 17.49 -3.50
N ILE A 413 -15.68 16.20 -3.28
CA ILE A 413 -16.01 15.11 -4.21
C ILE A 413 -17.46 14.71 -4.01
N THR A 414 -17.83 14.41 -2.77
CA THR A 414 -19.21 14.03 -2.42
C THR A 414 -19.91 15.19 -1.72
N ASN A 415 -21.00 15.68 -2.31
CA ASN A 415 -21.85 16.67 -1.67
C ASN A 415 -22.86 15.97 -0.74
N PHE A 416 -22.82 16.31 0.55
CA PHE A 416 -23.76 15.80 1.56
C PHE A 416 -24.80 16.85 1.98
N THR A 417 -24.91 17.93 1.22
CA THR A 417 -25.88 18.99 1.47
C THR A 417 -27.22 18.60 0.87
N ASP A 418 -28.30 18.73 1.64
CA ASP A 418 -29.66 18.52 1.13
C ASP A 418 -30.18 19.75 0.33
N GLU A 419 -31.43 19.65 -0.15
CA GLU A 419 -32.10 20.71 -0.92
C GLU A 419 -32.26 22.02 -0.11
N ASP A 420 -32.31 21.93 1.21
CA ASP A 420 -32.45 23.05 2.14
C ASP A 420 -31.11 23.66 2.56
N GLY A 421 -29.98 23.12 2.08
CA GLY A 421 -28.64 23.60 2.42
C GLY A 421 -28.05 23.01 3.70
N ASN A 422 -28.68 22.01 4.32
CA ASN A 422 -28.21 21.39 5.56
C ASN A 422 -27.21 20.27 5.30
N ASP A 423 -26.18 20.21 6.15
CA ASP A 423 -25.16 19.17 6.11
C ASP A 423 -25.66 17.86 6.73
N ARG A 424 -25.90 16.86 5.88
CA ARG A 424 -26.37 15.52 6.28
C ARG A 424 -25.29 14.46 6.26
N MET A 425 -24.01 14.83 6.20
CA MET A 425 -22.91 13.87 6.04
C MET A 425 -22.93 12.77 7.12
N LYS A 426 -23.08 13.16 8.39
CA LYS A 426 -23.11 12.21 9.50
C LYS A 426 -24.28 11.23 9.37
N GLU A 427 -25.46 11.73 9.00
CA GLU A 427 -26.65 10.90 8.85
C GLU A 427 -26.52 9.91 7.70
N THR A 428 -26.08 10.37 6.53
CA THR A 428 -25.91 9.53 5.33
C THR A 428 -24.85 8.45 5.55
N VAL A 429 -23.69 8.82 6.10
CA VAL A 429 -22.61 7.87 6.41
C VAL A 429 -23.06 6.87 7.47
N GLN A 430 -23.79 7.31 8.50
CA GLN A 430 -24.34 6.43 9.53
C GLN A 430 -25.45 5.52 9.01
N ALA A 431 -26.28 5.99 8.08
CA ALA A 431 -27.32 5.20 7.43
C ALA A 431 -26.70 4.09 6.59
N ASN A 432 -25.65 4.39 5.80
CA ASN A 432 -24.89 3.37 5.07
C ASN A 432 -24.30 2.30 6.01
N TYR A 433 -23.71 2.75 7.12
CA TYR A 433 -23.17 1.85 8.14
C TYR A 433 -24.23 0.90 8.73
N ARG A 434 -25.41 1.43 9.08
CA ARG A 434 -26.52 0.60 9.60
C ARG A 434 -27.10 -0.32 8.53
N ARG A 435 -27.21 0.16 7.29
CA ARG A 435 -27.71 -0.62 6.15
C ARG A 435 -26.88 -1.87 5.94
N ILE A 436 -25.55 -1.75 5.85
CA ILE A 436 -24.63 -2.89 5.66
C ILE A 436 -24.81 -3.94 6.76
N LYS A 437 -24.95 -3.50 8.01
CA LYS A 437 -25.20 -4.42 9.14
C LYS A 437 -26.52 -5.17 9.02
N GLU A 438 -27.56 -4.48 8.58
CA GLU A 438 -28.87 -5.10 8.42
C GLU A 438 -28.90 -6.04 7.21
N GLU A 439 -28.26 -5.65 6.10
CA GLU A 439 -28.05 -6.50 4.92
C GLU A 439 -27.38 -7.81 5.31
N VAL A 440 -26.32 -7.79 6.12
CA VAL A 440 -25.66 -9.03 6.57
C VAL A 440 -26.55 -9.88 7.48
N LYS A 441 -27.35 -9.29 8.37
CA LYS A 441 -28.31 -10.06 9.18
C LYS A 441 -29.35 -10.74 8.29
N GLN A 442 -29.85 -10.03 7.29
CA GLN A 442 -30.81 -10.54 6.34
C GLN A 442 -30.21 -11.69 5.52
N ILE A 443 -28.99 -11.54 5.01
CA ILE A 443 -28.27 -12.61 4.29
C ILE A 443 -28.20 -13.88 5.12
N VAL A 444 -27.81 -13.77 6.40
CA VAL A 444 -27.72 -14.91 7.31
C VAL A 444 -29.08 -15.56 7.54
N GLN A 445 -30.11 -14.76 7.78
CA GLN A 445 -31.45 -15.28 8.01
C GLN A 445 -31.98 -16.04 6.78
N GLU A 446 -31.89 -15.42 5.60
CA GLU A 446 -32.37 -16.01 4.35
C GLU A 446 -31.64 -17.32 4.03
N GLU A 447 -30.33 -17.38 4.24
CA GLU A 447 -29.56 -18.60 3.97
C GLU A 447 -29.83 -19.71 4.99
N LEU A 448 -30.02 -19.38 6.27
CA LEU A 448 -30.42 -20.38 7.27
C LEU A 448 -31.82 -20.92 6.97
N GLU A 449 -32.75 -20.08 6.53
CA GLU A 449 -34.07 -20.51 6.08
C GLU A 449 -33.97 -21.39 4.82
N ARG A 450 -33.13 -21.03 3.85
CA ARG A 450 -32.85 -21.86 2.65
C ARG A 450 -32.32 -23.23 3.04
N ILE A 451 -31.32 -23.29 3.91
CA ILE A 451 -30.70 -24.54 4.38
C ILE A 451 -31.70 -25.39 5.15
N LYS A 452 -32.51 -24.78 6.02
CA LYS A 452 -33.54 -25.48 6.79
C LYS A 452 -34.60 -26.13 5.90
N ASN A 453 -34.96 -25.46 4.80
CA ASN A 453 -35.98 -25.94 3.86
C ASN A 453 -35.43 -26.94 2.82
N ASP A 454 -34.11 -27.17 2.79
CA ASP A 454 -33.47 -28.14 1.90
C ASP A 454 -33.28 -29.50 2.60
N PRO A 455 -33.84 -30.60 2.07
CA PRO A 455 -33.76 -31.93 2.70
C PRO A 455 -32.34 -32.50 2.87
N VAL A 456 -31.38 -32.03 2.09
CA VAL A 456 -29.99 -32.48 2.13
C VAL A 456 -29.18 -31.57 3.07
N LEU A 457 -29.34 -30.25 2.94
CA LEU A 457 -28.53 -29.28 3.68
C LEU A 457 -28.99 -29.07 5.12
N CYS A 458 -30.24 -29.39 5.47
CA CYS A 458 -30.76 -29.19 6.83
C CYS A 458 -29.92 -29.86 7.94
N LYS A 459 -29.17 -30.91 7.59
CA LYS A 459 -28.24 -31.64 8.46
C LYS A 459 -27.01 -30.83 8.88
N LEU A 460 -26.73 -29.71 8.19
CA LEU A 460 -25.64 -28.80 8.53
C LEU A 460 -26.01 -27.88 9.71
N LEU A 461 -27.30 -27.76 10.04
CA LEU A 461 -27.74 -26.95 11.16
C LEU A 461 -27.51 -27.71 12.48
N PRO A 462 -27.09 -27.02 13.56
CA PRO A 462 -27.01 -27.66 14.87
C PRO A 462 -28.39 -28.18 15.29
N ASP A 463 -28.44 -29.42 15.79
CA ASP A 463 -29.67 -30.00 16.34
C ASP A 463 -30.17 -29.12 17.49
N ASN A 464 -31.37 -28.55 17.36
CA ASN A 464 -32.02 -27.75 18.41
C ASN A 464 -32.39 -28.57 19.67
N GLU A 465 -31.92 -29.81 19.81
CA GLU A 465 -32.34 -30.76 20.86
C GLU A 465 -31.38 -30.86 22.06
N THR A 466 -30.31 -30.07 22.15
CA THR A 466 -29.50 -30.00 23.38
C THR A 466 -29.19 -28.58 23.80
N VAL A 467 -30.11 -28.01 24.59
CA VAL A 467 -29.83 -26.91 25.54
C VAL A 467 -29.91 -27.47 26.95
#